data_AF-A0A6G2V0G9-F1
#
_entry.id   AF-A0A6G2V0G9-F1
#
_cell.length_a   1.000
_cell.length_b   1.000
_cell.length_c   1.000
_cell.angle_alpha   90.00
_cell.angle_beta   90.00
_cell.angle_gamma   90.00
#
_symmetry.space_group_name_H-M   'P 1'
#
loop_
_entity.id
_entity.type
_entity.pdbx_description
1 polymer ?
#
loop_
_entity_poly.entity_id
_entity_poly.type
_entity_poly.pdbx_seq_one_letter_code
_entity_poly.pdbx_strand_id
1 'polypeptide(L)'
;MRAVRFTVVTAAATAAALTAVTGCAEKSDGKGDGAVQVVAKDDSCEVSKKKLPAGHIELAVQNKGSKVTEVYVLFPDDRIVAERENIGPGTKATITAEIKAGSYEIACKPGMKGHGIRQKIEVSGGKAAKRSPEMDKAVAAYRTYVQAQADETLPKVKVFTDAVAAGDIEAAKKAYANSRIGWERTEPVAESFGDIDPKVDVRADGLEDGQKWTGWHRLEKALWQDKKLGAEEKALAPVLYKDLTDWQKRVGTADITPTSMANGAKELLDEVATGKVTGEEERYSHTDLVDFKANVEGAEQSYQLLKPIASKNDAALTATLDKRFAELNKLLEKYRANPSSYDFTSYEKVGKADRKELSDAVNALAEPLSKLAAAVTK
;
A
#
# COMPACT_ATOMS: atom_id res chain seq x y z
N MET A 1 -7.38 83.20 4.28
CA MET A 1 -8.32 82.09 4.00
C MET A 1 -7.86 80.90 4.83
N ARG A 2 -8.42 80.72 6.04
CA ARG A 2 -9.59 79.92 6.43
C ARG A 2 -9.16 78.53 6.94
N ALA A 3 -9.34 78.36 8.25
CA ALA A 3 -9.31 77.09 8.97
C ALA A 3 -10.57 76.25 8.69
N VAL A 4 -10.67 75.10 9.39
CA VAL A 4 -11.79 74.14 9.56
C VAL A 4 -11.53 72.83 8.79
N ARG A 5 -11.09 71.72 9.38
CA ARG A 5 -11.64 70.77 10.40
C ARG A 5 -12.66 69.74 9.87
N PHE A 6 -12.21 68.47 9.96
CA PHE A 6 -12.87 67.17 10.20
C PHE A 6 -14.11 66.73 9.41
N THR A 7 -14.06 65.51 8.83
CA THR A 7 -14.91 64.36 9.25
C THR A 7 -14.23 63.01 8.97
N VAL A 8 -14.36 62.12 9.95
CA VAL A 8 -14.05 60.68 10.06
C VAL A 8 -14.76 59.84 8.99
N VAL A 9 -14.22 58.65 8.63
CA VAL A 9 -14.95 57.36 8.44
C VAL A 9 -13.97 56.23 7.98
N THR A 10 -13.75 55.32 8.93
CA THR A 10 -13.62 53.85 8.81
C THR A 10 -12.34 53.20 8.26
N ALA A 11 -11.64 52.55 9.20
CA ALA A 11 -10.65 51.51 8.97
C ALA A 11 -11.31 50.19 8.51
N ALA A 12 -10.69 49.50 7.55
CA ALA A 12 -10.84 48.06 7.38
C ALA A 12 -9.46 47.49 6.99
N ALA A 13 -8.73 47.01 8.00
CA ALA A 13 -7.53 46.21 7.80
C ALA A 13 -7.96 44.77 7.49
N THR A 14 -7.85 44.37 6.23
CA THR A 14 -7.95 42.97 5.82
C THR A 14 -6.59 42.29 6.04
N ALA A 15 -6.43 41.66 7.20
CA ALA A 15 -5.35 40.72 7.44
C ALA A 15 -5.63 39.43 6.64
N ALA A 16 -4.84 39.20 5.60
CA ALA A 16 -4.81 37.93 4.88
C ALA A 16 -4.19 36.86 5.79
N ALA A 17 -5.03 35.98 6.36
CA ALA A 17 -4.58 34.79 7.04
C ALA A 17 -4.12 33.76 6.01
N LEU A 18 -2.80 33.58 5.87
CA LEU A 18 -2.19 32.43 5.23
C LEU A 18 -2.42 31.20 6.12
N THR A 19 -3.42 30.39 5.80
CA THR A 19 -3.58 29.06 6.39
C THR A 19 -2.59 28.11 5.74
N ALA A 20 -1.46 27.89 6.40
CA ALA A 20 -0.59 26.75 6.12
C ALA A 20 -1.36 25.47 6.48
N VAL A 21 -1.75 24.69 5.47
CA VAL A 21 -2.32 23.35 5.67
C VAL A 21 -1.16 22.40 5.95
N THR A 22 -0.76 22.32 7.22
CA THR A 22 0.00 21.18 7.73
C THR A 22 -0.96 20.01 7.82
N GLY A 23 -0.71 18.94 7.05
CA GLY A 23 -1.41 17.68 7.20
C GLY A 23 -1.25 17.18 8.63
N CYS A 24 -2.33 17.24 9.41
CA CYS A 24 -2.34 16.79 10.79
C CYS A 24 -2.41 15.25 10.80
N ALA A 25 -1.25 14.60 10.92
CA ALA A 25 -1.19 13.29 11.55
C ALA A 25 -1.60 13.47 13.02
N GLU A 26 -2.76 12.95 13.42
CA GLU A 26 -3.17 12.97 14.83
C GLU A 26 -2.14 12.25 15.71
N LYS A 27 -1.89 12.83 16.89
CA LYS A 27 -1.04 12.24 17.91
C LYS A 27 -1.77 11.05 18.53
N SER A 28 -1.43 9.83 18.10
CA SER A 28 -1.77 8.64 18.89
C SER A 28 -0.94 8.67 20.19
N ASP A 29 -1.63 8.72 21.32
CA ASP A 29 -1.02 8.55 22.63
C ASP A 29 -0.75 7.06 22.86
N GLY A 30 0.32 6.55 22.24
CA GLY A 30 0.85 5.19 22.40
C GLY A 30 1.44 4.91 23.79
N LYS A 31 0.71 5.22 24.87
CA LYS A 31 1.02 4.84 26.24
C LYS A 31 0.23 3.58 26.64
N GLY A 32 0.33 2.53 25.86
CA GLY A 32 0.00 1.19 26.33
C GLY A 32 1.22 0.63 27.05
N ASP A 33 1.10 0.29 28.34
CA ASP A 33 2.19 -0.27 29.17
C ASP A 33 2.76 -1.61 28.63
N GLY A 34 2.14 -2.16 27.57
CA GLY A 34 2.52 -3.40 26.87
C GLY A 34 3.13 -3.25 25.47
N ALA A 35 3.05 -2.09 24.80
CA ALA A 35 3.50 -1.95 23.40
C ALA A 35 5.04 -1.91 23.28
N VAL A 36 5.57 -2.46 22.18
CA VAL A 36 6.99 -2.34 21.83
C VAL A 36 7.20 -0.98 21.18
N GLN A 37 8.04 -0.15 21.78
CA GLN A 37 8.35 1.16 21.21
C GLN A 37 9.40 0.99 20.13
N VAL A 38 9.15 1.56 18.96
CA VAL A 38 10.08 1.61 17.83
C VAL A 38 10.40 3.07 17.54
N VAL A 39 11.63 3.48 17.77
CA VAL A 39 12.11 4.84 17.44
C VAL A 39 12.92 4.76 16.16
N ALA A 40 12.33 5.20 15.06
CA ALA A 40 13.00 5.31 13.76
C ALA A 40 13.74 6.64 13.66
N LYS A 41 15.01 6.60 13.25
CA LYS A 41 15.84 7.76 12.91
C LYS A 41 16.50 7.52 11.55
N ASP A 42 17.21 8.54 11.05
CA ASP A 42 17.89 8.44 9.75
C ASP A 42 19.04 7.40 9.75
N ASP A 43 19.60 7.08 10.93
CA ASP A 43 20.77 6.23 11.13
C ASP A 43 20.58 5.09 12.14
N SER A 44 19.41 5.03 12.80
CA SER A 44 19.10 4.02 13.80
C SER A 44 17.63 3.61 13.80
N CYS A 45 17.37 2.37 14.20
CA CYS A 45 16.05 1.82 14.46
C CYS A 45 16.09 1.21 15.86
N GLU A 46 15.57 1.91 16.88
CA GLU A 46 15.67 1.47 18.27
C GLU A 46 14.38 0.78 18.71
N VAL A 47 14.49 -0.41 19.30
CA VAL A 47 13.35 -1.18 19.82
C VAL A 47 13.45 -1.31 21.34
N SER A 48 12.34 -1.07 22.07
CA SER A 48 12.37 -1.11 23.54
C SER A 48 12.55 -2.51 24.13
N LYS A 49 12.22 -3.56 23.36
CA LYS A 49 12.33 -4.96 23.76
C LYS A 49 12.81 -5.79 22.57
N LYS A 50 13.78 -6.67 22.80
CA LYS A 50 14.28 -7.64 21.80
C LYS A 50 13.74 -9.06 22.00
N LYS A 51 13.04 -9.31 23.12
CA LYS A 51 12.37 -10.57 23.42
C LYS A 51 10.90 -10.31 23.65
N LEU A 52 10.05 -10.94 22.84
CA LEU A 52 8.60 -10.71 22.84
C LEU A 52 7.86 -12.04 23.03
N PRO A 53 6.69 -12.04 23.69
CA PRO A 53 5.83 -13.22 23.71
C PRO A 53 5.19 -13.44 22.34
N ALA A 54 5.00 -14.70 21.91
CA ALA A 54 4.18 -14.96 20.72
C ALA A 54 2.70 -14.58 20.97
N GLY A 55 2.00 -14.22 19.89
CA GLY A 55 0.61 -13.76 19.91
C GLY A 55 0.45 -12.40 19.25
N HIS A 56 -0.50 -11.60 19.72
CA HIS A 56 -0.68 -10.22 19.25
C HIS A 56 0.38 -9.30 19.84
N ILE A 57 1.11 -8.62 18.97
CA ILE A 57 2.15 -7.65 19.30
C ILE A 57 1.74 -6.30 18.72
N GLU A 58 1.85 -5.27 19.54
CA GLU A 58 1.68 -3.88 19.13
C GLU A 58 3.04 -3.19 19.07
N LEU A 59 3.38 -2.62 17.91
CA LEU A 59 4.52 -1.73 17.75
C LEU A 59 4.01 -0.28 17.76
N ALA A 60 4.46 0.50 18.74
CA ALA A 60 4.25 1.94 18.79
C ALA A 60 5.45 2.62 18.13
N VAL A 61 5.29 3.01 16.87
CA VAL A 61 6.34 3.61 16.05
C VAL A 61 6.34 5.13 16.25
N GLN A 62 7.52 5.70 16.44
CA GLN A 62 7.77 7.13 16.37
C GLN A 62 8.90 7.42 15.39
N ASN A 63 8.62 8.22 14.36
CA ASN A 63 9.66 8.73 13.49
C ASN A 63 10.28 10.00 14.09
N LYS A 64 11.55 9.90 14.50
CA LYS A 64 12.39 11.01 14.96
C LYS A 64 13.48 11.38 13.94
N GLY A 65 13.49 10.75 12.77
CA GLY A 65 14.34 11.11 11.65
C GLY A 65 13.84 12.35 10.90
N SER A 66 14.61 12.75 9.89
CA SER A 66 14.28 13.85 8.99
C SER A 66 13.57 13.41 7.72
N LYS A 67 13.56 12.11 7.42
CA LYS A 67 12.92 11.52 6.24
C LYS A 67 11.60 10.84 6.57
N VAL A 68 10.71 10.72 5.59
CA VAL A 68 9.62 9.73 5.64
C VAL A 68 10.25 8.34 5.81
N THR A 69 9.69 7.50 6.67
CA THR A 69 10.18 6.14 6.90
C THR A 69 9.04 5.14 6.79
N GLU A 70 9.42 3.91 6.49
CA GLU A 70 8.59 2.72 6.72
C GLU A 70 9.13 1.95 7.93
N VAL A 71 8.29 1.13 8.54
CA VAL A 71 8.68 0.13 9.54
C VAL A 71 8.11 -1.23 9.17
N TYR A 72 8.98 -2.22 9.10
CA TYR A 72 8.64 -3.61 8.78
C TYR A 72 8.88 -4.52 9.96
N VAL A 73 8.07 -5.58 10.05
CA VAL A 73 8.36 -6.80 10.79
C VAL A 73 8.64 -7.89 9.77
N LEU A 74 9.87 -8.41 9.77
CA LEU A 74 10.36 -9.33 8.76
C LEU A 74 10.70 -10.69 9.36
N PHE A 75 10.46 -11.74 8.59
CA PHE A 75 11.15 -13.02 8.78
C PHE A 75 12.64 -12.88 8.40
N PRO A 76 13.52 -13.81 8.84
CA PRO A 76 14.95 -13.74 8.51
C PRO A 76 15.28 -13.86 7.02
N ASP A 77 14.33 -14.31 6.21
CA ASP A 77 14.40 -14.46 4.75
C ASP A 77 13.67 -13.33 4.00
N ASP A 78 13.52 -12.16 4.62
CA ASP A 78 12.90 -10.94 4.07
C ASP A 78 11.39 -11.03 3.77
N ARG A 79 10.75 -12.16 4.06
CA ARG A 79 9.29 -12.24 4.02
C ARG A 79 8.67 -11.29 5.04
N ILE A 80 7.60 -10.62 4.64
CA ILE A 80 6.93 -9.58 5.45
C ILE A 80 5.86 -10.22 6.34
N VAL A 81 5.86 -9.87 7.63
CA VAL A 81 4.81 -10.23 8.60
C VAL A 81 3.76 -9.13 8.66
N ALA A 82 4.22 -7.89 8.75
CA ALA A 82 3.41 -6.69 8.79
C ALA A 82 4.32 -5.49 8.56
N GLU A 83 3.75 -4.43 8.03
CA GLU A 83 4.47 -3.19 7.79
C GLU A 83 3.59 -1.98 7.97
N ARG A 84 4.25 -0.83 8.00
CA ARG A 84 3.60 0.46 7.89
C ARG A 84 4.51 1.44 7.19
N GLU A 85 3.97 2.00 6.12
CA GLU A 85 4.67 2.97 5.30
C GLU A 85 4.28 4.41 5.62
N ASN A 86 4.96 5.34 4.96
CA ASN A 86 4.58 6.75 4.94
C ASN A 86 4.52 7.44 6.32
N ILE A 87 5.37 6.99 7.25
CA ILE A 87 5.49 7.59 8.57
C ILE A 87 6.36 8.84 8.46
N GLY A 88 5.72 10.01 8.35
CA GLY A 88 6.39 11.28 8.19
C GLY A 88 7.25 11.71 9.40
N PRO A 89 8.22 12.62 9.22
CA PRO A 89 9.03 13.15 10.33
C PRO A 89 8.19 13.70 11.49
N GLY A 90 8.52 13.31 12.72
CA GLY A 90 7.83 13.75 13.93
C GLY A 90 6.46 13.10 14.17
N THR A 91 6.00 12.22 13.28
CA THR A 91 4.72 11.51 13.41
C THR A 91 4.86 10.18 14.14
N LYS A 92 3.72 9.55 14.41
CA LYS A 92 3.63 8.23 15.05
C LYS A 92 2.71 7.33 14.25
N ALA A 93 2.95 6.03 14.35
CA ALA A 93 2.07 5.01 13.82
C ALA A 93 2.00 3.83 14.78
N THR A 94 0.97 3.01 14.62
CA THR A 94 0.83 1.76 15.37
C THR A 94 0.69 0.60 14.39
N ILE A 95 1.43 -0.48 14.63
CA ILE A 95 1.31 -1.75 13.90
C ILE A 95 0.81 -2.79 14.89
N THR A 96 -0.31 -3.45 14.57
CA THR A 96 -0.80 -4.61 15.33
C THR A 96 -0.60 -5.86 14.47
N ALA A 97 0.18 -6.81 14.95
CA ALA A 97 0.51 -8.03 14.21
C ALA A 97 0.31 -9.28 15.06
N GLU A 98 -0.09 -10.38 14.43
CA GLU A 98 -0.04 -11.72 15.04
C GLU A 98 1.30 -12.36 14.67
N ILE A 99 2.14 -12.65 15.66
CA ILE A 99 3.49 -13.16 15.44
C ILE A 99 3.66 -14.49 16.20
N LYS A 100 4.13 -15.51 15.48
CA LYS A 100 4.42 -16.85 16.04
C LYS A 100 5.78 -16.85 16.74
N ALA A 101 6.05 -17.89 17.53
CA ALA A 101 7.39 -18.07 18.09
C ALA A 101 8.41 -18.28 16.96
N GLY A 102 9.56 -17.61 17.04
CA GLY A 102 10.58 -17.60 16.00
C GLY A 102 11.55 -16.42 16.11
N SER A 103 12.44 -16.31 15.13
CA SER A 103 13.34 -15.16 14.97
C SER A 103 12.78 -14.21 13.92
N TYR A 104 12.87 -12.91 14.19
CA TYR A 104 12.37 -11.86 13.30
C TYR A 104 13.31 -10.66 13.32
N GLU A 105 13.11 -9.74 12.39
CA GLU A 105 13.77 -8.44 12.38
C GLU A 105 12.73 -7.32 12.33
N ILE A 106 12.97 -6.24 13.07
CA ILE A 106 12.27 -4.96 12.87
C ILE A 106 13.20 -4.08 12.04
N ALA A 107 12.74 -3.60 10.89
CA ALA A 107 13.51 -2.74 10.00
C ALA A 107 12.85 -1.36 9.89
N CYS A 108 13.62 -0.29 10.08
CA CYS A 108 13.21 1.07 9.74
C CYS A 108 13.89 1.46 8.42
N LYS A 109 13.13 1.90 7.41
CA LYS A 109 13.67 2.30 6.10
C LYS A 109 13.56 3.83 5.90
N PRO A 110 14.51 4.63 6.42
CA PRO A 110 14.47 6.09 6.23
C PRO A 110 14.68 6.46 4.77
N GLY A 111 13.69 7.11 4.16
CA GLY A 111 13.66 7.41 2.74
C GLY A 111 13.09 6.30 1.87
N MET A 112 12.45 5.27 2.46
CA MET A 112 11.63 4.28 1.74
C MET A 112 12.41 3.47 0.70
N LYS A 113 13.71 3.20 0.96
CA LYS A 113 14.61 2.50 0.03
C LYS A 113 15.54 1.53 0.73
N GLY A 114 15.89 0.46 0.01
CA GLY A 114 16.84 -0.57 0.43
C GLY A 114 16.36 -1.42 1.61
N HIS A 115 17.28 -2.17 2.23
CA HIS A 115 16.95 -3.13 3.29
C HIS A 115 16.68 -2.51 4.68
N GLY A 116 16.88 -1.20 4.83
CA GLY A 116 16.68 -0.48 6.10
C GLY A 116 17.69 -0.80 7.20
N ILE A 117 17.51 -0.14 8.34
CA ILE A 117 18.29 -0.34 9.55
C ILE A 117 17.55 -1.36 10.42
N ARG A 118 18.19 -2.51 10.67
CA ARG A 118 17.52 -3.70 11.23
C ARG A 118 17.87 -3.97 12.68
N GLN A 119 16.90 -4.44 13.45
CA GLN A 119 17.05 -4.97 14.80
C GLN A 119 16.49 -6.38 14.87
N LYS A 120 17.35 -7.33 15.28
CA LYS A 120 16.90 -8.69 15.57
C LYS A 120 16.03 -8.73 16.82
N ILE A 121 14.91 -9.43 16.72
CA ILE A 121 14.00 -9.73 17.81
C ILE A 121 13.76 -11.25 17.89
N GLU A 122 13.57 -11.74 19.10
CA GLU A 122 13.25 -13.14 19.39
C GLU A 122 11.83 -13.20 19.95
N VAL A 123 10.97 -13.99 19.31
CA VAL A 123 9.60 -14.22 19.77
C VAL A 123 9.55 -15.63 20.35
N SER A 124 9.22 -15.74 21.63
CA SER A 124 9.24 -17.02 22.36
C SER A 124 8.09 -17.12 23.35
N GLY A 125 7.75 -18.35 23.74
CA GLY A 125 6.59 -18.58 24.61
C GLY A 125 5.29 -18.04 24.01
N GLY A 126 4.30 -17.75 24.86
CA GLY A 126 2.96 -17.33 24.41
C GLY A 126 2.09 -18.49 23.93
N LYS A 127 0.79 -18.22 23.74
CA LYS A 127 -0.13 -19.13 23.04
C LYS A 127 -0.39 -18.53 21.67
N ALA A 128 -0.63 -19.38 20.66
CA ALA A 128 -1.17 -18.90 19.38
C ALA A 128 -2.39 -18.00 19.67
N ALA A 129 -2.49 -16.88 18.93
CA ALA A 129 -3.62 -15.98 19.08
C ALA A 129 -4.92 -16.78 18.92
N LYS A 130 -5.84 -16.61 19.87
CA LYS A 130 -7.09 -17.35 19.83
C LYS A 130 -7.95 -16.79 18.70
N ARG A 131 -8.20 -17.58 17.67
CA ARG A 131 -9.12 -17.23 16.59
C ARG A 131 -10.52 -17.69 16.91
N SER A 132 -11.51 -16.86 16.57
CA SER A 132 -12.91 -17.28 16.57
C SER A 132 -13.22 -18.02 15.26
N PRO A 133 -14.29 -18.84 15.21
CA PRO A 133 -14.72 -19.46 13.95
C PRO A 133 -14.96 -18.46 12.81
N GLU A 134 -15.39 -17.22 13.14
CA GLU A 134 -15.55 -16.16 12.15
C GLU A 134 -14.22 -15.65 11.60
N MET A 135 -13.17 -15.54 12.44
CA MET A 135 -11.82 -15.19 11.98
C MET A 135 -11.26 -16.27 11.06
N ASP A 136 -11.42 -17.55 11.41
CA ASP A 136 -10.96 -18.65 10.57
C ASP A 136 -11.70 -18.68 9.23
N LYS A 137 -13.01 -18.40 9.24
CA LYS A 137 -13.81 -18.26 8.02
C LYS A 137 -13.34 -17.09 7.16
N ALA A 138 -13.05 -15.94 7.75
CA ALA A 138 -12.54 -14.77 7.02
C ALA A 138 -11.18 -15.06 6.37
N VAL A 139 -10.26 -15.68 7.09
CA VAL A 139 -8.94 -16.08 6.56
C VAL A 139 -9.09 -17.10 5.42
N ALA A 140 -9.95 -18.11 5.57
CA ALA A 140 -10.19 -19.09 4.51
C ALA A 140 -10.81 -18.47 3.24
N ALA A 141 -11.77 -17.55 3.41
CA ALA A 141 -12.36 -16.81 2.31
C ALA A 141 -11.33 -15.90 1.61
N TYR A 142 -10.45 -15.24 2.37
CA TYR A 142 -9.41 -14.40 1.79
C TYR A 142 -8.36 -15.23 1.03
N ARG A 143 -7.93 -16.38 1.56
CA ARG A 143 -7.08 -17.33 0.81
C ARG A 143 -7.70 -17.72 -0.53
N THR A 144 -9.01 -17.97 -0.54
CA THR A 144 -9.75 -18.32 -1.76
C THR A 144 -9.77 -17.16 -2.75
N TYR A 145 -10.06 -15.94 -2.26
CA TYR A 145 -10.03 -14.72 -3.07
C TYR A 145 -8.66 -14.48 -3.70
N VAL A 146 -7.60 -14.55 -2.90
CA VAL A 146 -6.23 -14.29 -3.36
C VAL A 146 -5.79 -15.32 -4.40
N GLN A 147 -6.06 -16.61 -4.17
CA GLN A 147 -5.78 -17.64 -5.17
C GLN A 147 -6.56 -17.39 -6.46
N ALA A 148 -7.84 -17.02 -6.38
CA ALA A 148 -8.65 -16.69 -7.54
C ALA A 148 -8.09 -15.49 -8.31
N GLN A 149 -7.62 -14.43 -7.64
CA GLN A 149 -6.95 -13.31 -8.31
C GLN A 149 -5.70 -13.75 -9.05
N ALA A 150 -4.87 -14.63 -8.47
CA ALA A 150 -3.69 -15.16 -9.15
C ALA A 150 -4.05 -16.04 -10.37
N ASP A 151 -5.04 -16.92 -10.21
CA ASP A 151 -5.53 -17.81 -11.27
C ASP A 151 -6.12 -17.01 -12.44
N GLU A 152 -6.87 -15.94 -12.16
CA GLU A 152 -7.45 -15.04 -13.16
C GLU A 152 -6.41 -14.11 -13.82
N THR A 153 -5.28 -13.86 -13.16
CA THR A 153 -4.20 -13.00 -13.66
C THR A 153 -3.39 -13.70 -14.74
N LEU A 154 -3.04 -14.97 -14.55
CA LEU A 154 -2.16 -15.69 -15.47
C LEU A 154 -2.61 -15.70 -16.94
N PRO A 155 -3.90 -15.93 -17.29
CA PRO A 155 -4.35 -15.82 -18.67
C PRO A 155 -4.17 -14.41 -19.27
N LYS A 156 -4.37 -13.36 -18.47
CA LYS A 156 -4.23 -11.95 -18.92
C LYS A 156 -2.77 -11.59 -19.15
N VAL A 157 -1.90 -12.02 -18.24
CA VAL A 157 -0.43 -11.92 -18.39
C VAL A 157 0.01 -12.67 -19.64
N LYS A 158 -0.51 -13.87 -19.88
CA LYS A 158 -0.16 -14.64 -21.08
C LYS A 158 -0.48 -13.88 -22.35
N VAL A 159 -1.68 -13.28 -22.44
CA VAL A 159 -2.07 -12.44 -23.59
C VAL A 159 -1.09 -11.28 -23.78
N PHE A 160 -0.72 -10.60 -22.70
CA PHE A 160 0.27 -9.52 -22.73
C PHE A 160 1.65 -10.00 -23.21
N THR A 161 2.20 -11.05 -22.59
CA THR A 161 3.53 -11.57 -22.90
C THR A 161 3.63 -12.20 -24.29
N ASP A 162 2.56 -12.83 -24.78
CA ASP A 162 2.50 -13.37 -26.14
C ASP A 162 2.56 -12.23 -27.18
N ALA A 163 1.84 -11.13 -26.94
CA ALA A 163 1.91 -9.95 -27.81
C ALA A 163 3.32 -9.31 -27.82
N VAL A 164 3.96 -9.22 -26.65
CA VAL A 164 5.35 -8.74 -26.54
C VAL A 164 6.31 -9.65 -27.31
N ALA A 165 6.19 -10.97 -27.15
CA ALA A 165 7.02 -11.95 -27.85
C ALA A 165 6.85 -11.89 -29.38
N ALA A 166 5.62 -11.67 -29.85
CA ALA A 166 5.31 -11.45 -31.27
C ALA A 166 5.88 -10.12 -31.81
N GLY A 167 6.16 -9.15 -30.92
CA GLY A 167 6.54 -7.79 -31.32
C GLY A 167 5.35 -6.92 -31.69
N ASP A 168 4.14 -7.30 -31.29
CA ASP A 168 2.91 -6.53 -31.53
C ASP A 168 2.72 -5.49 -30.42
N ILE A 169 3.22 -4.28 -30.68
CA ILE A 169 3.18 -3.16 -29.72
C ILE A 169 1.75 -2.79 -29.34
N GLU A 170 0.83 -2.74 -30.30
CA GLU A 170 -0.53 -2.26 -30.04
C GLU A 170 -1.35 -3.29 -29.27
N ALA A 171 -1.21 -4.59 -29.60
CA ALA A 171 -1.83 -5.64 -28.82
C ALA A 171 -1.25 -5.70 -27.39
N ALA A 172 0.06 -5.54 -27.23
CA ALA A 172 0.71 -5.54 -25.92
C ALA A 172 0.23 -4.35 -25.06
N LYS A 173 0.18 -3.13 -25.61
CA LYS A 173 -0.35 -1.95 -24.91
C LYS A 173 -1.79 -2.15 -24.43
N LYS A 174 -2.65 -2.73 -25.27
CA LYS A 174 -4.05 -3.01 -24.92
C LYS A 174 -4.19 -4.05 -23.79
N ALA A 175 -3.28 -5.01 -23.71
CA ALA A 175 -3.31 -6.08 -22.72
C ALA A 175 -2.65 -5.70 -21.38
N TYR A 176 -1.73 -4.73 -21.39
CA TYR A 176 -0.87 -4.37 -20.28
C TYR A 176 -1.61 -4.12 -18.96
N ALA A 177 -2.45 -3.09 -18.87
CA ALA A 177 -3.08 -2.69 -17.61
C ALA A 177 -3.98 -3.80 -17.04
N ASN A 178 -4.73 -4.49 -17.91
CA ASN A 178 -5.55 -5.63 -17.50
C ASN A 178 -4.74 -6.81 -16.94
N SER A 179 -3.48 -6.96 -17.35
CA SER A 179 -2.60 -8.02 -16.84
C SER A 179 -2.11 -7.79 -15.41
N ARG A 180 -2.19 -6.54 -14.90
CA ARG A 180 -1.73 -6.15 -13.56
C ARG A 180 -2.80 -6.24 -12.48
N ILE A 181 -4.08 -6.07 -12.83
CA ILE A 181 -5.19 -5.89 -11.86
C ILE A 181 -5.21 -6.90 -10.69
N GLY A 182 -5.00 -8.20 -10.96
CA GLY A 182 -5.05 -9.20 -9.88
C GLY A 182 -3.82 -9.19 -8.99
N TRP A 183 -2.65 -8.79 -9.51
CA TRP A 183 -1.46 -8.51 -8.72
C TRP A 183 -1.73 -7.35 -7.77
N GLU A 184 -2.14 -6.19 -8.30
CA GLU A 184 -2.47 -4.97 -7.55
C GLU A 184 -3.52 -5.19 -6.43
N ARG A 185 -4.51 -6.04 -6.68
CA ARG A 185 -5.52 -6.39 -5.64
C ARG A 185 -4.96 -7.21 -4.48
N THR A 186 -3.83 -7.89 -4.68
CA THR A 186 -3.28 -8.88 -3.76
C THR A 186 -1.82 -8.65 -3.42
N GLU A 187 -1.31 -7.48 -3.76
CA GLU A 187 0.07 -7.03 -3.60
C GLU A 187 0.62 -7.31 -2.20
N PRO A 188 -0.07 -7.01 -1.08
CA PRO A 188 0.43 -7.36 0.25
C PRO A 188 0.68 -8.85 0.50
N VAL A 189 -0.09 -9.72 -0.19
CA VAL A 189 0.16 -11.16 -0.12
C VAL A 189 1.28 -11.56 -1.07
N ALA A 190 1.39 -10.93 -2.23
CA ALA A 190 2.50 -11.14 -3.15
C ALA A 190 3.84 -10.70 -2.54
N GLU A 191 3.91 -9.53 -1.93
CA GLU A 191 5.10 -8.96 -1.31
C GLU A 191 5.55 -9.74 -0.07
N SER A 192 4.63 -10.43 0.60
CA SER A 192 4.97 -11.34 1.73
C SER A 192 5.98 -12.44 1.36
N PHE A 193 6.23 -12.66 0.06
CA PHE A 193 7.20 -13.60 -0.47
C PHE A 193 8.60 -13.03 -0.70
N GLY A 194 8.79 -11.72 -0.56
CA GLY A 194 10.07 -10.99 -0.51
C GLY A 194 10.85 -10.88 -1.83
N ASP A 195 10.87 -11.93 -2.65
CA ASP A 195 11.71 -11.99 -3.86
C ASP A 195 10.95 -11.78 -5.17
N ILE A 196 9.61 -11.82 -5.13
CA ILE A 196 8.78 -11.83 -6.32
C ILE A 196 8.53 -10.42 -6.85
N ASP A 197 8.21 -9.47 -5.97
CA ASP A 197 7.93 -8.08 -6.35
C ASP A 197 9.09 -7.46 -7.17
N PRO A 198 10.37 -7.53 -6.73
CA PRO A 198 11.48 -6.98 -7.50
C PRO A 198 11.69 -7.59 -8.89
N LYS A 199 11.11 -8.77 -9.17
CA LYS A 199 11.20 -9.44 -10.47
C LYS A 199 10.10 -9.00 -11.42
N VAL A 200 8.90 -8.70 -10.90
CA VAL A 200 7.71 -8.49 -11.72
C VAL A 200 7.25 -7.05 -11.75
N ASP A 201 7.46 -6.25 -10.69
CA ASP A 201 6.85 -4.93 -10.56
C ASP A 201 7.79 -3.80 -10.11
N VAL A 202 9.11 -4.03 -10.07
CA VAL A 202 10.03 -2.94 -9.72
C VAL A 202 10.03 -1.82 -10.77
N ARG A 203 9.85 -0.58 -10.29
CA ARG A 203 10.01 0.63 -11.09
C ARG A 203 11.48 1.00 -11.31
N ALA A 204 11.75 1.80 -12.34
CA ALA A 204 13.11 2.19 -12.71
C ALA A 204 13.89 2.90 -11.58
N ASP A 205 13.22 3.64 -10.71
CA ASP A 205 13.80 4.39 -9.59
C ASP A 205 13.84 3.61 -8.26
N GLY A 206 13.28 2.39 -8.26
CA GLY A 206 13.41 1.38 -7.21
C GLY A 206 14.52 0.37 -7.46
N LEU A 207 15.17 0.39 -8.63
CA LEU A 207 16.27 -0.53 -8.97
C LEU A 207 17.48 -0.31 -8.08
N GLU A 208 18.05 -1.42 -7.58
CA GLU A 208 19.34 -1.43 -6.92
C GLU A 208 20.51 -1.37 -7.92
N ASP A 209 21.67 -0.93 -7.45
CA ASP A 209 22.88 -0.83 -8.27
C ASP A 209 23.25 -2.21 -8.86
N GLY A 210 23.23 -2.30 -10.20
CA GLY A 210 23.55 -3.53 -10.92
C GLY A 210 22.39 -4.54 -11.01
N GLN A 211 21.21 -4.24 -10.46
CA GLN A 211 20.02 -5.08 -10.62
C GLN A 211 19.61 -5.12 -12.09
N LYS A 212 19.37 -6.32 -12.62
CA LYS A 212 18.78 -6.48 -13.94
C LYS A 212 17.30 -6.11 -13.88
N TRP A 213 16.90 -5.10 -14.63
CA TRP A 213 15.49 -4.69 -14.70
C TRP A 213 14.67 -5.66 -15.54
N THR A 214 13.63 -6.25 -14.94
CA THR A 214 12.66 -7.16 -15.56
C THR A 214 11.24 -6.67 -15.25
N GLY A 215 10.22 -7.49 -15.51
CA GLY A 215 8.86 -7.18 -15.05
C GLY A 215 8.02 -6.33 -15.99
N TRP A 216 6.84 -5.94 -15.51
CA TRP A 216 5.87 -5.11 -16.20
C TRP A 216 6.45 -3.75 -16.58
N HIS A 217 7.00 -2.98 -15.64
CA HIS A 217 7.48 -1.62 -15.91
C HIS A 217 8.67 -1.56 -16.90
N ARG A 218 9.52 -2.59 -16.94
CA ARG A 218 10.56 -2.69 -17.97
C ARG A 218 9.97 -2.84 -19.37
N LEU A 219 8.87 -3.58 -19.49
CA LEU A 219 8.14 -3.77 -20.76
C LEU A 219 7.24 -2.56 -21.07
N GLU A 220 6.66 -1.92 -20.07
CA GLU A 220 5.93 -0.65 -20.16
C GLU A 220 6.79 0.43 -20.82
N LYS A 221 8.00 0.65 -20.30
CA LYS A 221 8.95 1.60 -20.90
C LYS A 221 9.21 1.29 -22.37
N ALA A 222 9.42 0.01 -22.69
CA ALA A 222 9.69 -0.41 -24.06
C ALA A 222 8.52 -0.12 -25.02
N LEU A 223 7.29 -0.27 -24.54
CA LEU A 223 6.06 -0.07 -25.33
C LEU A 223 5.73 1.41 -25.54
N TRP A 224 5.82 2.22 -24.49
CA TRP A 224 5.37 3.62 -24.53
C TRP A 224 6.50 4.61 -24.81
N GLN A 225 7.64 4.48 -24.13
CA GLN A 225 8.76 5.40 -24.29
C GLN A 225 9.64 5.03 -25.49
N ASP A 226 10.14 3.78 -25.51
CA ASP A 226 11.10 3.35 -26.54
C ASP A 226 10.39 2.97 -27.85
N LYS A 227 9.10 2.63 -27.76
CA LYS A 227 8.22 2.24 -28.88
C LYS A 227 8.83 1.11 -29.71
N LYS A 228 9.46 0.15 -29.05
CA LYS A 228 10.22 -0.92 -29.69
C LYS A 228 10.25 -2.18 -28.84
N LEU A 229 10.03 -3.33 -29.48
CA LEU A 229 10.19 -4.66 -28.89
C LEU A 229 11.31 -5.42 -29.61
N GLY A 230 12.52 -5.36 -29.05
CA GLY A 230 13.72 -6.00 -29.57
C GLY A 230 13.92 -7.42 -29.07
N ALA A 231 15.12 -7.97 -29.28
CA ALA A 231 15.47 -9.30 -28.81
C ALA A 231 15.42 -9.42 -27.28
N GLU A 232 15.75 -8.34 -26.56
CA GLU A 232 15.72 -8.30 -25.10
C GLU A 232 14.29 -8.38 -24.56
N GLU A 233 13.37 -7.52 -25.03
CA GLU A 233 11.97 -7.52 -24.58
C GLU A 233 11.28 -8.86 -24.88
N LYS A 234 11.57 -9.45 -26.06
CA LYS A 234 11.06 -10.77 -26.43
C LYS A 234 11.59 -11.88 -25.52
N ALA A 235 12.80 -11.73 -24.97
CA ALA A 235 13.35 -12.65 -23.98
C ALA A 235 12.81 -12.39 -22.56
N LEU A 236 12.43 -11.15 -22.23
CA LEU A 236 11.85 -10.78 -20.93
C LEU A 236 10.38 -11.19 -20.78
N ALA A 237 9.59 -11.16 -21.85
CA ALA A 237 8.18 -11.57 -21.81
C ALA A 237 7.94 -12.98 -21.20
N PRO A 238 8.63 -14.05 -21.63
CA PRO A 238 8.48 -15.36 -21.01
C PRO A 238 9.04 -15.42 -19.57
N VAL A 239 9.96 -14.54 -19.18
CA VAL A 239 10.43 -14.44 -17.79
C VAL A 239 9.32 -13.90 -16.89
N LEU A 240 8.65 -12.82 -17.28
CA LEU A 240 7.49 -12.28 -16.54
C LEU A 240 6.39 -13.34 -16.36
N TYR A 241 6.03 -14.05 -17.44
CA TYR A 241 5.02 -15.10 -17.34
C TYR A 241 5.44 -16.24 -16.40
N LYS A 242 6.72 -16.63 -16.43
CA LYS A 242 7.27 -17.66 -15.55
C LYS A 242 7.24 -17.21 -14.08
N ASP A 243 7.69 -15.99 -13.78
CA ASP A 243 7.74 -15.47 -12.41
C ASP A 243 6.33 -15.34 -11.82
N LEU A 244 5.34 -14.90 -12.62
CA LEU A 244 3.94 -14.86 -12.18
C LEU A 244 3.31 -16.25 -12.06
N THR A 245 3.78 -17.23 -12.83
CA THR A 245 3.39 -18.64 -12.65
C THR A 245 3.97 -19.21 -11.36
N ASP A 246 5.17 -18.77 -10.95
CA ASP A 246 5.74 -19.12 -9.64
C ASP A 246 4.93 -18.47 -8.50
N TRP A 247 4.63 -17.17 -8.61
CA TRP A 247 3.75 -16.46 -7.68
C TRP A 247 2.42 -17.17 -7.47
N GLN A 248 1.71 -17.54 -8.54
CA GLN A 248 0.42 -18.22 -8.46
C GLN A 248 0.48 -19.55 -7.69
N LYS A 249 1.60 -20.28 -7.75
CA LYS A 249 1.81 -21.52 -7.00
C LYS A 249 2.10 -21.27 -5.52
N ARG A 250 2.74 -20.14 -5.22
CA ARG A 250 3.16 -19.75 -3.88
C ARG A 250 2.04 -19.11 -3.09
N VAL A 251 1.13 -18.39 -3.74
CA VAL A 251 0.17 -17.51 -3.07
C VAL A 251 -0.71 -18.22 -2.04
N GLY A 252 -1.13 -19.47 -2.31
CA GLY A 252 -1.88 -20.29 -1.36
C GLY A 252 -1.11 -20.69 -0.09
N THR A 253 0.22 -20.56 -0.09
CA THR A 253 1.12 -20.91 1.03
C THR A 253 1.42 -19.74 1.97
N ALA A 254 0.96 -18.52 1.65
CA ALA A 254 1.17 -17.34 2.49
C ALA A 254 0.67 -17.56 3.93
N ASP A 255 1.36 -16.97 4.90
CA ASP A 255 0.95 -17.02 6.31
C ASP A 255 -0.08 -15.92 6.60
N ILE A 256 -1.33 -16.21 6.24
CA ILE A 256 -2.43 -15.25 6.38
C ILE A 256 -3.04 -15.32 7.79
N THR A 257 -3.12 -14.16 8.43
CA THR A 257 -3.77 -13.92 9.72
C THR A 257 -4.80 -12.78 9.59
N PRO A 258 -5.74 -12.63 10.53
CA PRO A 258 -6.66 -11.49 10.50
C PRO A 258 -5.94 -10.13 10.55
N THR A 259 -4.81 -10.05 11.27
CA THR A 259 -3.99 -8.84 11.33
C THR A 259 -3.21 -8.60 10.06
N SER A 260 -2.67 -9.65 9.40
CA SER A 260 -1.98 -9.48 8.12
C SER A 260 -2.95 -9.02 7.03
N MET A 261 -4.19 -9.54 7.02
CA MET A 261 -5.27 -9.05 6.14
C MET A 261 -5.53 -7.54 6.34
N ALA A 262 -5.68 -7.11 7.60
CA ALA A 262 -5.96 -5.72 7.93
C ALA A 262 -4.78 -4.79 7.62
N ASN A 263 -3.54 -5.23 7.89
CA ASN A 263 -2.33 -4.47 7.60
C ASN A 263 -2.12 -4.35 6.08
N GLY A 264 -2.29 -5.44 5.32
CA GLY A 264 -2.19 -5.40 3.85
C GLY A 264 -3.26 -4.50 3.22
N ALA A 265 -4.48 -4.46 3.76
CA ALA A 265 -5.47 -3.49 3.29
C ALA A 265 -5.02 -2.04 3.49
N LYS A 266 -4.26 -1.79 4.57
CA LYS A 266 -3.74 -0.46 4.89
C LYS A 266 -2.52 -0.10 4.03
N GLU A 267 -1.65 -1.06 3.75
CA GLU A 267 -0.47 -1.01 2.87
C GLU A 267 -0.86 -0.58 1.46
N LEU A 268 -1.83 -1.28 0.85
CA LEU A 268 -2.44 -0.91 -0.44
C LEU A 268 -2.88 0.57 -0.52
N LEU A 269 -3.37 1.11 0.60
CA LEU A 269 -3.82 2.51 0.68
C LEU A 269 -2.66 3.49 0.94
N ASP A 270 -1.56 3.04 1.56
CA ASP A 270 -0.33 3.83 1.71
C ASP A 270 0.39 3.99 0.36
N GLU A 271 0.50 2.91 -0.42
CA GLU A 271 1.06 2.96 -1.78
C GLU A 271 0.26 3.91 -2.68
N VAL A 272 -1.07 3.80 -2.65
CA VAL A 272 -1.95 4.70 -3.40
C VAL A 272 -1.73 6.15 -2.99
N ALA A 273 -1.57 6.42 -1.69
CA ALA A 273 -1.41 7.77 -1.17
C ALA A 273 -0.12 8.47 -1.59
N THR A 274 0.90 7.72 -1.99
CA THR A 274 2.25 8.27 -2.22
C THR A 274 2.80 8.06 -3.61
N GLY A 275 2.59 6.89 -4.23
CA GLY A 275 3.02 6.61 -5.60
C GLY A 275 1.90 6.81 -6.63
N LYS A 276 0.80 6.07 -6.49
CA LYS A 276 -0.23 6.00 -7.55
C LYS A 276 -0.99 7.33 -7.70
N VAL A 277 -1.20 8.09 -6.61
CA VAL A 277 -1.83 9.42 -6.69
C VAL A 277 -0.92 10.51 -7.29
N THR A 278 0.39 10.32 -7.35
CA THR A 278 1.28 11.25 -8.04
C THR A 278 1.48 10.87 -9.52
N GLY A 279 1.10 9.64 -9.89
CA GLY A 279 1.30 9.08 -11.23
C GLY A 279 2.69 8.48 -11.40
N GLU A 280 3.29 8.03 -10.29
CA GLU A 280 4.64 7.48 -10.26
C GLU A 280 4.68 5.99 -10.58
N GLU A 281 3.55 5.29 -10.53
CA GLU A 281 3.50 3.85 -10.82
C GLU A 281 3.69 3.61 -12.32
N GLU A 282 2.81 4.20 -13.10
CA GLU A 282 2.70 3.98 -14.55
C GLU A 282 3.25 5.18 -15.31
N ARG A 283 4.55 5.44 -15.12
CA ARG A 283 5.23 6.66 -15.61
C ARG A 283 5.30 6.78 -17.12
N TYR A 284 5.04 5.69 -17.86
CA TYR A 284 5.09 5.67 -19.31
C TYR A 284 3.70 5.44 -19.94
N SER A 285 2.90 4.56 -19.35
CA SER A 285 1.56 4.20 -19.85
C SER A 285 0.47 5.13 -19.33
N HIS A 286 0.69 5.73 -18.16
CA HIS A 286 -0.25 6.58 -17.43
C HIS A 286 -1.58 5.88 -17.16
N THR A 287 -1.51 4.60 -16.79
CA THR A 287 -2.68 3.77 -16.43
C THR A 287 -2.91 3.66 -14.93
N ASP A 288 -2.29 4.54 -14.11
CA ASP A 288 -2.29 4.50 -12.64
C ASP A 288 -3.68 4.38 -11.98
N LEU A 289 -4.74 4.89 -12.62
CA LEU A 289 -6.12 4.76 -12.10
C LEU A 289 -6.65 3.32 -12.13
N VAL A 290 -6.10 2.46 -13.00
CA VAL A 290 -6.39 1.02 -13.01
C VAL A 290 -5.83 0.37 -11.75
N ASP A 291 -4.56 0.64 -11.46
CA ASP A 291 -3.84 0.10 -10.31
C ASP A 291 -4.44 0.65 -9.01
N PHE A 292 -4.68 1.96 -8.93
CA PHE A 292 -5.40 2.61 -7.82
C PHE A 292 -6.72 1.88 -7.53
N LYS A 293 -7.57 1.71 -8.56
CA LYS A 293 -8.86 1.03 -8.38
C LYS A 293 -8.68 -0.41 -7.91
N ALA A 294 -7.69 -1.13 -8.43
CA ALA A 294 -7.38 -2.49 -8.02
C ALA A 294 -6.92 -2.56 -6.55
N ASN A 295 -6.04 -1.68 -6.08
CA ASN A 295 -5.63 -1.65 -4.68
C ASN A 295 -6.80 -1.32 -3.74
N VAL A 296 -7.64 -0.35 -4.11
CA VAL A 296 -8.85 -0.02 -3.31
C VAL A 296 -9.78 -1.22 -3.18
N GLU A 297 -9.95 -1.99 -4.25
CA GLU A 297 -10.76 -3.22 -4.23
C GLU A 297 -10.13 -4.33 -3.40
N GLY A 298 -8.80 -4.51 -3.47
CA GLY A 298 -8.07 -5.47 -2.64
C GLY A 298 -8.22 -5.15 -1.15
N ALA A 299 -8.04 -3.87 -0.79
CA ALA A 299 -8.22 -3.38 0.56
C ALA A 299 -9.66 -3.51 1.05
N GLU A 300 -10.64 -3.15 0.20
CA GLU A 300 -12.06 -3.28 0.52
C GLU A 300 -12.45 -4.74 0.72
N GLN A 301 -11.98 -5.67 -0.13
CA GLN A 301 -12.26 -7.10 0.02
C GLN A 301 -11.76 -7.64 1.36
N SER A 302 -10.54 -7.29 1.75
CA SER A 302 -9.99 -7.65 3.07
C SER A 302 -10.85 -7.10 4.21
N TYR A 303 -11.20 -5.81 4.13
CA TYR A 303 -12.06 -5.16 5.11
C TYR A 303 -13.44 -5.84 5.21
N GLN A 304 -14.11 -6.12 4.09
CA GLN A 304 -15.44 -6.73 4.10
C GLN A 304 -15.44 -8.12 4.74
N LEU A 305 -14.38 -8.91 4.55
CA LEU A 305 -14.22 -10.22 5.20
C LEU A 305 -14.00 -10.09 6.71
N LEU A 306 -13.30 -9.05 7.15
CA LEU A 306 -13.02 -8.78 8.56
C LEU A 306 -14.14 -8.03 9.29
N LYS A 307 -15.00 -7.33 8.56
CA LYS A 307 -16.07 -6.48 9.09
C LYS A 307 -16.96 -7.18 10.13
N PRO A 308 -17.40 -8.45 9.97
CA PRO A 308 -18.22 -9.14 10.97
C PRO A 308 -17.53 -9.33 12.33
N ILE A 309 -16.19 -9.33 12.35
CA ILE A 309 -15.38 -9.40 13.57
C ILE A 309 -15.19 -7.98 14.10
N ALA A 310 -14.70 -7.06 13.24
CA ALA A 310 -14.42 -5.68 13.62
C ALA A 310 -15.66 -4.96 14.16
N SER A 311 -16.85 -5.19 13.61
CA SER A 311 -18.08 -4.50 14.04
C SER A 311 -18.54 -4.91 15.44
N LYS A 312 -18.18 -6.11 15.91
CA LYS A 312 -18.47 -6.54 17.30
C LYS A 312 -17.61 -5.77 18.30
N ASN A 313 -16.41 -5.38 17.89
CA ASN A 313 -15.40 -4.76 18.73
C ASN A 313 -15.37 -3.22 18.59
N ASP A 314 -15.74 -2.69 17.43
CA ASP A 314 -15.76 -1.27 17.10
C ASP A 314 -16.72 -0.97 15.93
N ALA A 315 -18.02 -0.91 16.24
CA ALA A 315 -19.06 -0.64 15.24
C ALA A 315 -18.91 0.75 14.59
N ALA A 316 -18.46 1.76 15.34
CA ALA A 316 -18.26 3.12 14.85
C ALA A 316 -17.14 3.19 13.80
N LEU A 317 -16.04 2.46 14.03
CA LEU A 317 -14.99 2.29 13.03
C LEU A 317 -15.55 1.66 11.76
N THR A 318 -16.30 0.55 11.86
CA THR A 318 -16.83 -0.10 10.66
C THR A 318 -17.80 0.78 9.87
N ALA A 319 -18.66 1.55 10.53
CA ALA A 319 -19.54 2.51 9.85
C ALA A 319 -18.74 3.62 9.14
N THR A 320 -17.62 4.05 9.72
CA THR A 320 -16.72 5.01 9.09
C THR A 320 -16.07 4.40 7.86
N LEU A 321 -15.53 3.19 7.95
CA LEU A 321 -14.88 2.50 6.83
C LEU A 321 -15.84 2.27 5.66
N ASP A 322 -17.07 1.80 5.92
CA ASP A 322 -18.11 1.65 4.89
C ASP A 322 -18.34 2.94 4.11
N LYS A 323 -18.48 4.06 4.85
CA LYS A 323 -18.69 5.37 4.25
C LYS A 323 -17.48 5.79 3.40
N ARG A 324 -16.25 5.64 3.92
CA ARG A 324 -15.04 6.09 3.25
C ARG A 324 -14.71 5.27 2.00
N PHE A 325 -14.90 3.95 2.03
CA PHE A 325 -14.78 3.12 0.82
C PHE A 325 -15.82 3.52 -0.22
N ALA A 326 -17.08 3.73 0.17
CA ALA A 326 -18.13 4.16 -0.76
C ALA A 326 -17.82 5.54 -1.39
N GLU A 327 -17.33 6.49 -0.60
CA GLU A 327 -16.91 7.82 -1.08
C GLU A 327 -15.76 7.74 -2.08
N LEU A 328 -14.71 6.97 -1.76
CA LEU A 328 -13.55 6.82 -2.64
C LEU A 328 -13.89 6.08 -3.94
N ASN A 329 -14.63 4.98 -3.86
CA ASN A 329 -15.11 4.27 -5.04
C ASN A 329 -15.92 5.20 -5.95
N LYS A 330 -16.88 5.94 -5.38
CA LYS A 330 -17.69 6.92 -6.14
C LYS A 330 -16.83 8.01 -6.78
N LEU A 331 -15.77 8.44 -6.12
CA LEU A 331 -14.82 9.40 -6.69
C LEU A 331 -14.08 8.81 -7.89
N LEU A 332 -13.57 7.58 -7.77
CA LEU A 332 -12.90 6.86 -8.86
C LEU A 332 -13.82 6.65 -10.07
N GLU A 333 -15.12 6.40 -9.86
CA GLU A 333 -16.09 6.28 -10.97
C GLU A 333 -16.14 7.49 -11.89
N LYS A 334 -15.77 8.70 -11.42
CA LYS A 334 -15.74 9.90 -12.27
C LYS A 334 -14.75 9.79 -13.44
N TYR A 335 -13.76 8.90 -13.34
CA TYR A 335 -12.67 8.78 -14.31
C TYR A 335 -12.86 7.66 -15.33
N ARG A 336 -14.02 7.00 -15.36
CA ARG A 336 -14.36 6.01 -16.39
C ARG A 336 -15.79 6.19 -16.89
N ALA A 337 -16.03 5.80 -18.14
CA ALA A 337 -17.37 5.91 -18.74
C ALA A 337 -18.30 4.76 -18.33
N ASN A 338 -17.74 3.57 -18.08
CA ASN A 338 -18.48 2.37 -17.73
C ASN A 338 -17.96 1.79 -16.40
N PRO A 339 -18.78 1.79 -15.32
CA PRO A 339 -18.41 1.21 -14.04
C PRO A 339 -18.04 -0.29 -14.07
N SER A 340 -18.43 -1.00 -15.13
CA SER A 340 -18.10 -2.42 -15.31
C SER A 340 -16.81 -2.66 -16.08
N SER A 341 -16.12 -1.61 -16.56
CA SER A 341 -14.83 -1.76 -17.24
C SER A 341 -13.69 -1.06 -16.49
N TYR A 342 -12.47 -1.50 -16.78
CA TYR A 342 -11.23 -0.86 -16.32
C TYR A 342 -10.71 0.18 -17.31
N ASP A 343 -11.56 0.66 -18.22
CA ASP A 343 -11.18 1.71 -19.17
C ASP A 343 -11.22 3.07 -18.48
N PHE A 344 -10.20 3.32 -17.66
CA PHE A 344 -10.00 4.58 -16.97
C PHE A 344 -9.38 5.64 -17.88
N THR A 345 -9.67 6.89 -17.56
CA THR A 345 -9.01 8.05 -18.13
C THR A 345 -7.51 7.97 -17.83
N SER A 346 -6.67 8.22 -18.83
CA SER A 346 -5.22 8.29 -18.63
C SER A 346 -4.85 9.33 -17.57
N TYR A 347 -3.87 9.01 -16.73
CA TYR A 347 -3.43 9.84 -15.62
C TYR A 347 -2.88 11.21 -16.05
N GLU A 348 -2.42 11.34 -17.30
CA GLU A 348 -2.03 12.62 -17.90
C GLU A 348 -3.16 13.67 -17.84
N LYS A 349 -4.42 13.20 -17.91
CA LYS A 349 -5.60 14.07 -17.95
C LYS A 349 -6.15 14.37 -16.55
N VAL A 350 -5.65 13.71 -15.51
CA VAL A 350 -6.06 13.96 -14.13
C VAL A 350 -5.32 15.20 -13.62
N GLY A 351 -6.05 16.32 -13.54
CA GLY A 351 -5.47 17.62 -13.19
C GLY A 351 -5.04 17.71 -11.73
N LYS A 352 -4.22 18.70 -11.39
CA LYS A 352 -3.70 18.89 -10.02
C LYS A 352 -4.79 18.94 -8.94
N ALA A 353 -5.93 19.59 -9.23
CA ALA A 353 -7.05 19.68 -8.30
C ALA A 353 -7.69 18.30 -8.05
N ASP A 354 -7.86 17.52 -9.12
CA ASP A 354 -8.41 16.17 -9.08
C ASP A 354 -7.48 15.21 -8.33
N ARG A 355 -6.16 15.29 -8.58
CA ARG A 355 -5.16 14.52 -7.83
C ARG A 355 -5.20 14.84 -6.33
N LYS A 356 -5.43 16.12 -5.98
CA LYS A 356 -5.63 16.51 -4.59
C LYS A 356 -6.92 15.92 -4.01
N GLU A 357 -8.04 15.94 -4.75
CA GLU A 357 -9.31 15.34 -4.30
C GLU A 357 -9.14 13.83 -4.04
N LEU A 358 -8.46 13.12 -4.95
CA LEU A 358 -8.11 11.71 -4.79
C LEU A 358 -7.23 11.48 -3.55
N SER A 359 -6.17 12.27 -3.38
CA SER A 359 -5.26 12.16 -2.23
C SER A 359 -5.98 12.42 -0.91
N ASP A 360 -6.83 13.44 -0.82
CA ASP A 360 -7.61 13.74 0.38
C ASP A 360 -8.57 12.59 0.71
N ALA A 361 -9.22 12.00 -0.29
CA ALA A 361 -10.14 10.87 -0.11
C ALA A 361 -9.41 9.59 0.35
N VAL A 362 -8.24 9.30 -0.22
CA VAL A 362 -7.38 8.18 0.21
C VAL A 362 -6.94 8.37 1.65
N ASN A 363 -6.44 9.55 2.01
CA ASN A 363 -6.02 9.86 3.38
C ASN A 363 -7.18 9.73 4.38
N ALA A 364 -8.38 10.18 4.00
CA ALA A 364 -9.58 10.07 4.83
C ALA A 364 -10.04 8.62 5.06
N LEU A 365 -9.65 7.68 4.19
CA LEU A 365 -9.88 6.24 4.35
C LEU A 365 -8.72 5.55 5.07
N ALA A 366 -7.48 5.89 4.72
CA ALA A 366 -6.27 5.27 5.23
C ALA A 366 -6.13 5.42 6.76
N GLU A 367 -6.49 6.59 7.31
CA GLU A 367 -6.42 6.86 8.75
C GLU A 367 -7.33 5.93 9.58
N PRO A 368 -8.65 5.83 9.33
CA PRO A 368 -9.47 4.84 10.03
C PRO A 368 -9.08 3.41 9.69
N LEU A 369 -8.70 3.10 8.45
CA LEU A 369 -8.33 1.73 8.05
C LEU A 369 -7.13 1.21 8.86
N SER A 370 -6.23 2.09 9.30
CA SER A 370 -5.11 1.73 10.17
C SER A 370 -5.50 1.13 11.52
N LYS A 371 -6.74 1.36 11.96
CA LYS A 371 -7.28 0.86 13.23
C LYS A 371 -7.92 -0.52 13.09
N LEU A 372 -8.07 -1.03 11.85
CA LEU A 372 -8.73 -2.31 11.57
C LEU A 372 -8.01 -3.49 12.22
N ALA A 373 -6.68 -3.53 12.16
CA ALA A 373 -5.88 -4.61 12.74
C ALA A 373 -6.12 -4.72 14.26
N ALA A 374 -6.13 -3.60 14.98
CA ALA A 374 -6.45 -3.58 16.40
C ALA A 374 -7.92 -3.95 16.69
N ALA A 375 -8.86 -3.55 15.83
CA ALA A 375 -10.27 -3.86 15.99
C ALA A 375 -10.57 -5.37 15.86
N VAL A 376 -9.80 -6.10 15.05
CA VAL A 376 -10.00 -7.55 14.86
C VAL A 376 -9.27 -8.42 15.89
N THR A 377 -8.48 -7.84 16.80
CA THR A 377 -7.74 -8.60 17.82
C THR A 377 -8.27 -8.43 19.25
N LYS A 378 -9.31 -7.62 19.43
CA LYS A 378 -9.93 -7.35 20.74
C LYS A 378 -10.81 -8.49 21.24
#